data_AF-A0A9P0MU35-F1
#
_entry.id   AF-A0A9P0MU35-F1
#
_cell.length_a   1.000
_cell.length_b   1.000
_cell.length_c   1.000
_cell.angle_alpha   90.00
_cell.angle_beta   90.00
_cell.angle_gamma   90.00
#
_symmetry.space_group_name_H-M   'P 1'
#
loop_
_entity.id
_entity.type
_entity.pdbx_description
1 polymer ?
#
loop_
_entity_poly.entity_id
_entity_poly.type
_entity_poly.pdbx_seq_one_letter_code
_entity_poly.pdbx_strand_id
1 'polypeptide(L)'
;MADMFKQSIISSSFKLLELKEKKILNSITDADLLCGYINKFLPHKFTTNHGKNNQIEEDSENDGLEIPDEPAQSENTVVKTSRAKTIEELYKRIETLRGKRTNYKEKLLKKGLKNRLKKKQKLEERKNLKKKNIKLEKLKSEDSSSETGNDTKDTLIKEQPEENSITFNKFLLSESDQIQKPRSDPKSLLTKLEKKKLKLKKLELKGKKEKLTEIKSKEAWDTAIQKVEGVKIKDDIELLKKSVSKIKNRKNKSKKKWEEREKLVESKKEKVQKKRQENIVKKRKERSKKRTKVLVKKGRILPK
;
A
#
# COMPACT_ATOMS: atom_id res chain seq x y z
N MET A 1 -38.21 15.68 -48.67
CA MET A 1 -38.35 16.45 -47.40
C MET A 1 -37.61 15.83 -46.21
N ALA A 2 -37.56 14.49 -46.05
CA ALA A 2 -36.91 13.85 -44.90
C ALA A 2 -35.37 14.04 -44.83
N ASP A 3 -34.67 14.12 -45.97
CA ASP A 3 -33.20 14.27 -45.98
C ASP A 3 -32.70 15.67 -45.61
N MET A 4 -33.45 16.71 -45.96
CA MET A 4 -33.14 18.10 -45.57
C MET A 4 -33.21 18.28 -44.05
N PHE A 5 -34.16 17.59 -43.39
CA PHE A 5 -34.31 17.63 -41.93
C PHE A 5 -33.16 16.91 -41.21
N LYS A 6 -32.70 15.78 -41.75
CA LYS A 6 -31.53 15.05 -41.21
C LYS A 6 -30.25 15.87 -41.34
N GLN A 7 -30.02 16.50 -42.49
CA GLN A 7 -28.85 17.36 -42.70
C GLN A 7 -28.85 18.59 -41.77
N SER A 8 -30.03 19.18 -41.50
CA SER A 8 -30.18 20.28 -40.55
C SER A 8 -29.84 19.86 -39.10
N ILE A 9 -30.30 18.68 -38.67
CA ILE A 9 -30.00 18.15 -37.32
C ILE A 9 -28.50 17.84 -37.18
N ILE A 10 -27.89 17.25 -38.20
CA ILE A 10 -26.44 16.94 -38.20
C ILE A 10 -25.62 18.24 -38.13
N SER A 11 -25.96 19.24 -38.93
CA SER A 11 -25.31 20.56 -38.93
C SER A 11 -25.44 21.28 -37.57
N SER A 12 -26.63 21.24 -36.96
CA SER A 12 -26.86 21.78 -35.61
C SER A 12 -26.03 21.05 -34.55
N SER A 13 -25.93 19.72 -34.63
CA SER A 13 -25.11 18.93 -33.71
C SER A 13 -23.62 19.24 -33.83
N PHE A 14 -23.12 19.46 -35.05
CA PHE A 14 -21.73 19.83 -35.31
C PHE A 14 -21.39 21.21 -34.74
N LYS A 15 -22.29 22.18 -34.93
CA LYS A 15 -22.16 23.54 -34.38
C LYS A 15 -22.16 23.54 -32.84
N LEU A 16 -22.91 22.63 -32.20
CA LEU A 16 -22.87 22.43 -30.75
C LEU A 16 -21.57 21.79 -30.27
N LEU A 17 -20.96 20.89 -31.05
CA LEU A 17 -19.64 20.33 -30.74
C LEU A 17 -18.56 21.41 -30.81
N GLU A 18 -18.52 22.21 -31.87
CA GLU A 18 -17.54 23.31 -32.01
C GLU A 18 -17.62 24.31 -30.85
N LEU A 19 -18.83 24.64 -30.38
CA LEU A 19 -19.02 25.53 -29.24
C LEU A 19 -18.52 24.92 -27.93
N LYS A 20 -18.63 23.60 -27.76
CA LYS A 20 -18.08 22.88 -26.59
C LYS A 20 -16.56 22.84 -26.65
N GLU A 21 -15.98 22.58 -27.81
CA GLU A 21 -14.53 22.57 -28.01
C GLU A 21 -13.91 23.95 -27.76
N LYS A 22 -14.52 25.03 -28.26
CA LYS A 22 -14.08 26.40 -27.99
C LYS A 22 -14.14 26.76 -26.50
N LYS A 23 -15.17 26.31 -25.77
CA LYS A 23 -15.26 26.50 -24.31
C LYS A 23 -14.17 25.74 -23.55
N ILE A 24 -13.86 24.51 -23.99
CA ILE A 24 -12.79 23.70 -23.39
C ILE A 24 -11.43 24.38 -23.63
N LEU A 25 -11.15 24.82 -24.86
CA LEU A 25 -9.91 25.52 -25.19
C LEU A 25 -9.73 26.81 -24.38
N ASN A 26 -10.79 27.62 -24.24
CA ASN A 26 -10.73 28.83 -23.42
C ASN A 26 -10.48 28.52 -21.92
N SER A 27 -11.05 27.42 -21.41
CA SER A 27 -10.78 27.00 -20.01
C SER A 27 -9.35 26.51 -19.79
N ILE A 28 -8.72 25.94 -20.81
CA ILE A 28 -7.31 25.51 -20.79
C ILE A 28 -6.39 26.74 -20.82
N THR A 29 -6.67 27.72 -21.70
CA THR A 29 -5.87 28.95 -21.78
C THR A 29 -5.94 29.76 -20.48
N ASP A 30 -7.10 29.81 -19.82
CA ASP A 30 -7.26 30.47 -18.52
C ASP A 30 -6.48 29.76 -17.41
N ALA A 31 -6.43 28.42 -17.43
CA ALA A 31 -5.65 27.62 -16.50
C ALA A 31 -4.14 27.81 -16.69
N ASP A 32 -3.68 27.93 -17.94
CA ASP A 32 -2.27 28.16 -18.28
C ASP A 32 -1.82 29.58 -17.91
N LEU A 33 -2.68 30.59 -18.11
CA LEU A 33 -2.44 31.97 -17.65
C LEU A 33 -2.35 32.04 -16.12
N LEU A 34 -3.22 31.30 -15.40
CA LEU A 34 -3.17 31.23 -13.94
C LEU A 34 -1.92 30.51 -13.44
N CYS A 35 -1.50 29.43 -14.11
CA CYS A 35 -0.28 28.69 -13.81
C CYS A 35 0.97 29.56 -14.01
N GLY A 36 1.04 30.32 -15.11
CA GLY A 36 2.12 31.27 -15.39
C GLY A 36 2.19 32.42 -14.38
N TYR A 37 1.05 32.91 -13.89
CA TYR A 37 0.99 33.96 -12.87
C TYR A 37 1.47 33.46 -11.50
N ILE A 38 1.12 32.23 -11.12
CA ILE A 38 1.54 31.60 -9.86
C ILE A 38 3.05 31.32 -9.86
N ASN A 39 3.61 30.89 -10.99
CA ASN A 39 5.05 30.59 -11.09
C ASN A 39 5.95 31.84 -11.13
N LYS A 40 5.42 33.02 -11.47
CA LYS A 40 6.16 34.30 -11.42
C LYS A 40 6.21 34.94 -10.03
N PHE A 41 5.27 34.62 -9.14
CA PHE A 41 5.10 35.32 -7.86
C PHE A 41 5.39 34.48 -6.60
N LEU A 42 5.76 33.19 -6.73
CA LEU A 42 6.23 32.40 -5.60
C LEU A 42 7.76 32.30 -5.59
N PRO A 43 8.46 32.77 -4.54
CA PRO A 43 9.90 32.56 -4.41
C PRO A 43 10.19 31.05 -4.32
N HIS A 44 11.15 30.61 -5.13
CA HIS A 44 11.61 29.23 -5.24
C HIS A 44 12.37 28.80 -3.98
N LYS A 45 11.69 28.68 -2.84
CA LYS A 45 12.26 28.18 -1.57
C LYS A 45 11.20 27.42 -0.78
N PHE A 46 10.95 26.17 -1.16
CA PHE A 46 10.44 25.16 -0.23
C PHE A 46 11.06 23.80 -0.57
N THR A 47 12.22 23.54 0.01
CA THR A 47 12.73 22.17 0.16
C THR A 47 12.46 21.68 1.58
N THR A 48 11.96 20.45 1.65
CA THR A 48 12.02 19.47 2.75
C THR A 48 11.06 19.54 3.95
N ASN A 49 10.65 18.32 4.31
CA ASN A 49 10.26 17.81 5.62
C ASN A 49 8.84 18.04 6.11
N HIS A 50 7.89 17.22 5.63
CA HIS A 50 6.74 16.84 6.45
C HIS A 50 6.65 15.32 6.61
N GLY A 51 6.90 14.91 7.86
CA GLY A 51 6.82 13.55 8.36
C GLY A 51 5.41 12.98 8.34
N LYS A 52 5.36 11.68 8.07
CA LYS A 52 4.15 10.86 8.07
C LYS A 52 3.76 10.56 9.52
N ASN A 53 2.64 11.11 9.98
CA ASN A 53 1.88 10.55 11.10
C ASN A 53 0.49 10.17 10.57
N ASN A 54 0.32 8.88 10.27
CA ASN A 54 -0.99 8.25 10.16
C ASN A 54 -1.16 7.37 11.39
N GLN A 55 -1.95 7.81 12.36
CA GLN A 55 -2.63 6.91 13.27
C GLN A 55 -3.82 6.33 12.50
N ILE A 56 -3.79 5.03 12.25
CA ILE A 56 -4.97 4.24 11.93
C ILE A 56 -5.09 3.30 13.11
N GLU A 57 -6.11 3.54 13.93
CA GLU A 57 -6.65 2.58 14.86
C GLU A 57 -7.31 1.48 14.02
N GLU A 58 -6.89 0.23 14.22
CA GLU A 58 -7.60 -0.94 13.73
C GLU A 58 -8.30 -1.55 14.93
N ASP A 59 -9.61 -1.32 15.00
CA ASP A 59 -10.56 -2.14 15.73
C ASP A 59 -10.59 -3.52 15.06
N SER A 60 -10.18 -4.53 15.80
CA SER A 60 -10.35 -5.93 15.44
C SER A 60 -11.61 -6.43 16.13
N GLU A 61 -12.69 -6.47 15.37
CA GLU A 61 -13.88 -7.25 15.72
C GLU A 61 -13.54 -8.74 15.84
N ASN A 62 -14.28 -9.33 16.76
CA ASN A 62 -14.22 -10.66 17.33
C ASN A 62 -14.96 -11.65 16.42
N ASP A 63 -14.26 -12.63 15.85
CA ASP A 63 -14.88 -13.80 15.21
C ASP A 63 -14.60 -15.04 16.07
N GLY A 64 -15.67 -15.58 16.66
CA GLY A 64 -15.66 -16.77 17.49
C GLY A 64 -15.42 -18.05 16.69
N LEU A 65 -14.63 -18.95 17.29
CA LEU A 65 -14.65 -20.37 17.02
C LEU A 65 -14.70 -21.11 18.36
N GLU A 66 -15.82 -21.78 18.61
CA GLU A 66 -16.00 -22.79 19.66
C GLU A 66 -15.26 -24.07 19.27
N ILE A 67 -14.43 -24.60 20.18
CA ILE A 67 -14.01 -26.00 20.22
C ILE A 67 -14.02 -26.44 21.71
N PRO A 68 -14.47 -27.66 22.04
CA PRO A 68 -14.94 -28.05 23.37
C PRO A 68 -13.83 -28.34 24.39
N ASP A 69 -14.10 -28.03 25.66
CA ASP A 69 -13.23 -28.29 26.82
C ASP A 69 -13.45 -29.69 27.42
N GLU A 70 -12.36 -30.46 27.54
CA GLU A 70 -12.13 -31.49 28.56
C GLU A 70 -10.84 -31.09 29.31
N PRO A 71 -10.76 -31.25 30.64
CA PRO A 71 -10.00 -30.35 31.48
C PRO A 71 -8.54 -30.78 31.70
N ALA A 72 -7.59 -29.88 31.40
CA ALA A 72 -6.20 -30.00 31.82
C ALA A 72 -5.81 -28.81 32.72
N GLN A 73 -5.12 -29.14 33.80
CA GLN A 73 -5.04 -28.37 35.03
C GLN A 73 -4.29 -27.04 34.92
N SER A 74 -4.81 -26.09 35.68
CA SER A 74 -4.27 -24.76 35.93
C SER A 74 -3.09 -24.77 36.90
N GLU A 75 -1.98 -24.15 36.53
CA GLU A 75 -1.04 -23.57 37.50
C GLU A 75 -0.75 -22.11 37.13
N ASN A 76 -1.60 -21.21 37.59
CA ASN A 76 -1.24 -19.80 37.77
C ASN A 76 -1.30 -19.52 39.27
N THR A 77 -0.14 -19.57 39.94
CA THR A 77 0.02 -19.13 41.32
C THR A 77 -0.16 -17.61 41.38
N VAL A 78 -1.41 -17.18 41.53
CA VAL A 78 -1.73 -15.79 41.87
C VAL A 78 -1.31 -15.56 43.31
N VAL A 79 -0.09 -15.05 43.50
CA VAL A 79 0.40 -14.57 44.79
C VAL A 79 -0.49 -13.41 45.22
N LYS A 80 -1.42 -13.68 46.14
CA LYS A 80 -2.21 -12.65 46.83
C LYS A 80 -1.27 -11.86 47.74
N THR A 81 -0.81 -10.69 47.29
CA THR A 81 -0.03 -9.80 48.16
C THR A 81 -0.93 -9.26 49.28
N SER A 82 -0.48 -9.35 50.52
CA SER A 82 -1.18 -8.78 51.68
C SER A 82 -1.36 -7.26 51.56
N ARG A 83 -2.41 -6.74 52.22
CA ARG A 83 -2.72 -5.31 52.33
C ARG A 83 -1.62 -4.62 53.15
N ALA A 84 -1.19 -3.43 52.72
CA ALA A 84 -0.15 -2.66 53.42
C ALA A 84 -0.56 -2.41 54.87
N LYS A 85 0.36 -2.62 55.81
CA LYS A 85 0.10 -2.54 57.26
C LYS A 85 0.33 -1.13 57.81
N THR A 86 1.21 -0.36 57.18
CA THR A 86 1.60 1.00 57.60
C THR A 86 1.41 2.00 56.46
N ILE A 87 1.09 3.25 56.80
CA ILE A 87 0.90 4.35 55.84
C ILE A 87 2.17 4.59 55.00
N GLU A 88 3.36 4.47 55.59
CA GLU A 88 4.64 4.59 54.88
C GLU A 88 4.88 3.46 53.87
N GLU A 89 4.48 2.24 54.22
CA GLU A 89 4.56 1.07 53.33
C GLU A 89 3.62 1.27 52.13
N LEU A 90 2.43 1.82 52.39
CA LEU A 90 1.49 2.20 51.34
C LEU A 90 2.09 3.29 50.43
N TYR A 91 2.72 4.33 50.98
CA TYR A 91 3.37 5.38 50.18
C TYR A 91 4.50 4.83 49.30
N LYS A 92 5.39 4.00 49.84
CA LYS A 92 6.47 3.33 49.07
C LYS A 92 5.89 2.40 47.98
N ARG A 93 4.80 1.69 48.28
CA ARG A 93 4.12 0.83 47.30
C ARG A 93 3.43 1.64 46.21
N ILE A 94 2.80 2.76 46.56
CA ILE A 94 2.22 3.70 45.59
C ILE A 94 3.31 4.31 44.71
N GLU A 95 4.48 4.63 45.27
CA GLU A 95 5.61 5.21 44.52
C GLU A 95 6.23 4.22 43.54
N THR A 96 6.43 2.97 43.96
CA THR A 96 6.90 1.88 43.07
C THR A 96 5.89 1.55 41.97
N LEU A 97 4.59 1.53 42.27
CA LEU A 97 3.52 1.33 41.28
C LEU A 97 3.36 2.53 40.34
N ARG A 98 3.55 3.76 40.84
CA ARG A 98 3.50 4.98 40.01
C ARG A 98 4.62 4.99 38.98
N GLY A 99 5.79 4.43 39.32
CA GLY A 99 6.97 4.38 38.47
C GLY A 99 7.44 5.77 37.99
N LYS A 100 8.57 5.82 37.30
CA LYS A 100 8.97 7.06 36.59
C LYS A 100 8.11 7.14 35.33
N ARG A 101 7.20 8.14 35.24
CA ARG A 101 6.40 8.40 34.04
C ARG A 101 7.35 8.78 32.90
N THR A 102 7.71 7.79 32.07
CA THR A 102 8.61 8.02 30.94
C THR A 102 7.96 8.97 29.94
N ASN A 103 8.68 10.01 29.54
CA ASN A 103 8.19 10.96 28.55
C ASN A 103 7.97 10.24 27.20
N TYR A 104 7.12 10.78 26.32
CA TYR A 104 6.81 10.19 25.01
C TYR A 104 8.09 9.92 24.19
N LYS A 105 9.07 10.82 24.26
CA LYS A 105 10.40 10.65 23.63
C LYS A 105 11.16 9.43 24.17
N GLU A 106 11.14 9.21 25.48
CA GLU A 106 11.81 8.05 26.11
C GLU A 106 11.12 6.73 25.77
N LYS A 107 9.78 6.73 25.65
CA LYS A 107 9.03 5.54 25.17
C LYS A 107 9.43 5.18 23.74
N LEU A 108 9.60 6.16 22.86
CA LEU A 108 10.07 5.93 21.49
C LEU A 108 11.50 5.39 21.46
N LEU A 109 12.41 5.95 22.27
CA LEU A 109 13.79 5.44 22.37
C LEU A 109 13.82 4.00 22.89
N LYS A 110 13.06 3.67 23.93
CA LYS A 110 12.94 2.28 24.45
C LYS A 110 12.36 1.33 23.40
N LYS A 111 11.34 1.74 22.64
CA LYS A 111 10.80 0.92 21.52
C LYS A 111 11.85 0.73 20.40
N GLY A 112 12.58 1.78 20.04
CA GLY A 112 13.66 1.71 19.05
C GLY A 112 14.78 0.77 19.48
N LEU A 113 15.22 0.85 20.74
CA LEU A 113 16.26 -0.01 21.31
C LEU A 113 15.82 -1.49 21.32
N LYS A 114 14.58 -1.77 21.73
CA LYS A 114 13.98 -3.12 21.71
C LYS A 114 13.96 -3.70 20.29
N ASN A 115 13.54 -2.91 19.29
CA ASN A 115 13.54 -3.34 17.89
C ASN A 115 14.95 -3.60 17.37
N ARG A 116 15.94 -2.78 17.76
CA ARG A 116 17.34 -2.96 17.38
C ARG A 116 17.94 -4.23 17.97
N LEU A 117 17.66 -4.53 19.24
CA LEU A 117 18.05 -5.78 19.90
C LEU A 117 17.43 -7.00 19.22
N LYS A 118 16.11 -6.98 18.97
CA LYS A 118 15.41 -8.06 18.26
C LYS A 118 15.97 -8.28 16.85
N LYS A 119 16.35 -7.21 16.15
CA LYS A 119 16.99 -7.30 14.82
C LYS A 119 18.39 -7.90 14.90
N LYS A 120 19.19 -7.56 15.92
CA LYS A 120 20.51 -8.18 16.16
C LYS A 120 20.38 -9.67 16.46
N GLN A 121 19.49 -10.06 17.37
CA GLN A 121 19.23 -11.48 17.72
C GLN A 121 18.84 -12.30 16.48
N LYS A 122 17.87 -11.82 15.69
CA LYS A 122 17.48 -12.50 14.43
C LYS A 122 18.61 -12.60 13.41
N LEU A 123 19.51 -11.61 13.35
CA LEU A 123 20.66 -11.66 12.45
C LEU A 123 21.66 -12.73 12.89
N GLU A 124 21.89 -12.84 14.20
CA GLU A 124 22.79 -13.81 14.82
C GLU A 124 22.26 -15.24 14.68
N GLU A 125 20.96 -15.45 14.91
CA GLU A 125 20.28 -16.72 14.61
C GLU A 125 20.47 -17.14 13.16
N ARG A 126 20.29 -16.22 12.20
CA ARG A 126 20.50 -16.52 10.78
C ARG A 126 21.96 -16.86 10.46
N LYS A 127 22.93 -16.20 11.10
CA LYS A 127 24.35 -16.53 10.95
C LYS A 127 24.64 -17.92 11.51
N ASN A 128 24.07 -18.26 12.67
CA ASN A 128 24.25 -19.57 13.29
C ASN A 128 23.59 -20.69 12.47
N LEU A 129 22.40 -20.47 11.91
CA LEU A 129 21.77 -21.41 10.99
C LEU A 129 22.60 -21.64 9.72
N LYS A 130 23.14 -20.57 9.12
CA LYS A 130 24.05 -20.69 7.98
C LYS A 130 25.31 -21.50 8.31
N LYS A 131 25.94 -21.22 9.46
CA LYS A 131 27.11 -21.98 9.93
C LYS A 131 26.79 -23.46 10.15
N LYS A 132 25.63 -23.78 10.74
CA LYS A 132 25.16 -25.15 10.93
C LYS A 132 24.91 -25.87 9.60
N ASN A 133 24.28 -25.20 8.63
CA ASN A 133 24.04 -25.77 7.31
C ASN A 133 25.35 -26.02 6.55
N ILE A 134 26.30 -25.08 6.59
CA ILE A 134 27.62 -25.27 5.98
C ILE A 134 28.38 -26.43 6.64
N LYS A 135 28.30 -26.58 7.97
CA LYS A 135 28.91 -27.72 8.68
C LYS A 135 28.25 -29.05 8.30
N LEU A 136 26.93 -29.05 8.12
CA LEU A 136 26.15 -30.23 7.72
C LEU A 136 26.37 -30.61 6.25
N GLU A 137 26.58 -29.64 5.37
CA GLU A 137 27.01 -29.87 3.98
C GLU A 137 28.43 -30.45 3.91
N LYS A 138 29.37 -29.93 4.72
CA LYS A 138 30.74 -30.46 4.79
C LYS A 138 30.80 -31.91 5.28
N LEU A 139 30.02 -32.24 6.31
CA LEU A 139 29.91 -33.61 6.82
C LEU A 139 29.26 -34.56 5.80
N LYS A 140 28.34 -34.07 4.96
CA LYS A 140 27.74 -34.88 3.89
C LYS A 140 28.66 -35.08 2.67
N SER A 141 29.59 -34.16 2.43
CA SER A 141 30.56 -34.27 1.33
C SER A 141 31.79 -35.12 1.66
N GLU A 142 32.09 -35.36 2.95
CA GLU A 142 33.17 -36.27 3.38
C GLU A 142 32.78 -37.75 3.31
N ASP A 143 31.48 -38.07 3.19
CA ASP A 143 30.97 -39.45 3.04
C ASP A 143 30.80 -39.89 1.56
N SER A 144 31.18 -39.07 0.59
CA SER A 144 30.94 -39.33 -0.84
C SER A 144 32.16 -39.10 -1.74
N SER A 145 33.30 -39.71 -1.41
CA SER A 145 34.45 -39.80 -2.33
C SER A 145 34.92 -41.24 -2.53
N SER A 146 34.37 -41.90 -3.54
CA SER A 146 35.03 -43.00 -4.28
C SER A 146 34.52 -43.01 -5.73
N GLU A 147 35.44 -42.68 -6.66
CA GLU A 147 35.56 -43.16 -8.06
C GLU A 147 34.37 -42.94 -9.03
N THR A 148 34.45 -42.46 -10.27
CA THR A 148 35.43 -42.29 -11.38
C THR A 148 34.74 -41.28 -12.35
N GLY A 149 35.34 -40.44 -13.19
CA GLY A 149 36.37 -40.64 -14.20
C GLY A 149 35.96 -39.87 -15.49
N ASN A 150 36.93 -39.18 -16.09
CA ASN A 150 37.07 -38.74 -17.50
C ASN A 150 36.41 -37.44 -18.02
N ASP A 151 37.28 -36.43 -18.13
CA ASP A 151 37.73 -35.80 -19.38
C ASP A 151 36.71 -35.28 -20.40
N THR A 152 36.56 -33.96 -20.45
CA THR A 152 36.65 -33.22 -21.71
C THR A 152 37.33 -31.87 -21.51
N LYS A 153 38.24 -31.60 -22.45
CA LYS A 153 39.09 -30.42 -22.60
C LYS A 153 38.20 -29.18 -22.84
N ASP A 154 38.63 -28.02 -22.34
CA ASP A 154 38.78 -26.85 -23.21
C ASP A 154 39.68 -25.76 -22.61
N THR A 155 40.70 -25.49 -23.42
CA THR A 155 41.68 -24.40 -23.49
C THR A 155 41.43 -23.10 -22.72
N LEU A 156 42.41 -22.85 -21.87
CA LEU A 156 42.91 -21.57 -21.37
C LEU A 156 43.06 -20.52 -22.49
N ILE A 157 42.28 -19.43 -22.43
CA ILE A 157 42.61 -18.16 -23.09
C ILE A 157 43.01 -17.16 -22.00
N LYS A 158 44.20 -16.60 -22.18
CA LYS A 158 44.93 -15.74 -21.26
C LYS A 158 44.49 -14.27 -21.45
N GLU A 159 43.99 -13.70 -20.35
CA GLU A 159 44.17 -12.32 -19.84
C GLU A 159 44.28 -11.13 -20.80
N GLN A 160 43.37 -10.16 -20.65
CA GLN A 160 43.68 -8.79 -20.18
C GLN A 160 42.45 -8.19 -19.47
N PRO A 161 42.46 -7.93 -18.15
CA PRO A 161 41.57 -6.95 -17.54
C PRO A 161 42.33 -5.63 -17.38
N GLU A 162 42.04 -4.64 -18.25
CA GLU A 162 42.54 -3.30 -17.99
C GLU A 162 41.92 -2.75 -16.70
N GLU A 163 42.82 -2.23 -15.88
CA GLU A 163 42.59 -1.73 -14.54
C GLU A 163 41.67 -0.49 -14.58
N ASN A 164 40.79 -0.41 -13.57
CA ASN A 164 40.20 0.84 -13.07
C ASN A 164 39.05 1.48 -13.88
N SER A 165 37.93 0.76 -13.97
CA SER A 165 36.60 1.40 -14.05
C SER A 165 35.65 0.79 -13.03
N ILE A 166 35.76 1.24 -11.78
CA ILE A 166 34.66 1.15 -10.82
C ILE A 166 33.66 2.25 -11.22
N THR A 167 32.86 1.99 -12.26
CA THR A 167 31.70 2.82 -12.60
C THR A 167 30.54 2.37 -11.73
N PHE A 168 30.33 3.11 -10.64
CA PHE A 168 29.14 2.99 -9.82
C PHE A 168 27.92 3.34 -10.70
N ASN A 169 26.98 2.41 -10.80
CA ASN A 169 25.67 2.51 -11.46
C ASN A 169 25.58 2.11 -12.96
N LYS A 170 26.17 0.98 -13.34
CA LYS A 170 25.68 0.17 -14.48
C LYS A 170 25.84 -1.32 -14.17
N PHE A 171 24.82 -1.91 -13.57
CA PHE A 171 24.72 -3.37 -13.45
C PHE A 171 24.65 -3.98 -14.85
N LEU A 172 25.72 -4.63 -15.29
CA LEU A 172 25.67 -5.60 -16.37
C LEU A 172 25.27 -6.94 -15.76
N LEU A 173 23.96 -7.18 -15.69
CA LEU A 173 23.44 -8.51 -15.41
C LEU A 173 23.62 -9.31 -16.72
N SER A 174 24.51 -10.30 -16.71
CA SER A 174 24.58 -11.29 -17.78
C SER A 174 23.17 -11.83 -18.03
N GLU A 175 22.65 -11.68 -19.25
CA GLU A 175 21.35 -12.18 -19.70
C GLU A 175 21.37 -13.72 -19.73
N SER A 176 21.36 -14.36 -18.57
CA SER A 176 20.85 -15.72 -18.44
C SER A 176 19.36 -15.59 -18.08
N ASP A 177 18.52 -15.45 -19.10
CA ASP A 177 17.10 -15.77 -19.19
C ASP A 177 16.34 -16.03 -17.88
N GLN A 178 16.25 -15.02 -17.00
CA GLN A 178 15.10 -14.95 -16.10
C GLN A 178 13.94 -14.35 -16.87
N ILE A 179 13.40 -15.11 -17.83
CA ILE A 179 12.13 -14.80 -18.49
C ILE A 179 11.09 -14.69 -17.38
N GLN A 180 10.83 -13.45 -16.93
CA GLN A 180 9.87 -13.20 -15.87
C GLN A 180 8.51 -13.60 -16.41
N LYS A 181 8.02 -14.77 -15.97
CA LYS A 181 6.71 -15.29 -16.37
C LYS A 181 5.67 -14.17 -16.20
N PRO A 182 4.92 -13.81 -17.25
CA PRO A 182 4.01 -12.66 -17.20
C PRO A 182 3.00 -12.88 -16.06
N ARG A 183 2.92 -11.89 -15.15
CA ARG A 183 2.00 -11.96 -14.01
C ARG A 183 0.56 -11.88 -14.52
N SER A 184 -0.11 -13.03 -14.61
CA SER A 184 -1.51 -13.08 -15.04
C SER A 184 -2.44 -12.50 -13.98
N ASP A 185 -3.35 -11.62 -14.41
CA ASP A 185 -4.38 -11.03 -13.55
C ASP A 185 -5.36 -12.10 -13.02
N PRO A 186 -5.69 -12.11 -11.71
CA PRO A 186 -6.63 -13.11 -11.16
C PRO A 186 -8.02 -13.09 -11.82
N LYS A 187 -8.46 -11.93 -12.32
CA LYS A 187 -9.73 -11.80 -13.05
C LYS A 187 -9.67 -12.47 -14.42
N SER A 188 -8.58 -12.29 -15.16
CA SER A 188 -8.44 -12.90 -16.49
C SER A 188 -8.25 -14.41 -16.36
N LEU A 189 -7.61 -14.88 -15.29
CA LEU A 189 -7.49 -16.30 -15.00
C LEU A 189 -8.83 -16.94 -14.63
N LEU A 190 -9.65 -16.28 -13.80
CA LEU A 190 -10.99 -16.74 -13.46
C LEU A 190 -11.87 -16.89 -14.72
N THR A 191 -11.87 -15.88 -15.61
CA THR A 191 -12.64 -15.94 -16.86
C THR A 191 -12.14 -17.02 -17.81
N LYS A 192 -10.83 -17.29 -17.86
CA LYS A 192 -10.27 -18.42 -18.62
C LYS A 192 -10.78 -19.76 -18.09
N LEU A 193 -10.80 -19.96 -16.77
CA LEU A 193 -11.31 -21.19 -16.15
C LEU A 193 -12.81 -21.37 -16.39
N GLU A 194 -13.59 -20.30 -16.27
CA GLU A 194 -15.02 -20.32 -16.57
C GLU A 194 -15.27 -20.71 -18.03
N LYS A 195 -14.54 -20.11 -18.98
CA LYS A 195 -14.62 -20.47 -20.40
C LYS A 195 -14.23 -21.92 -20.65
N LYS A 196 -13.18 -22.44 -20.00
CA LYS A 196 -12.80 -23.86 -20.07
C LYS A 196 -13.92 -24.77 -19.57
N LYS A 197 -14.47 -24.49 -18.39
CA LYS A 197 -15.61 -25.24 -17.83
C LYS A 197 -16.84 -25.22 -18.74
N LEU A 198 -17.16 -24.07 -19.34
CA LEU A 198 -18.26 -23.97 -20.30
C LEU A 198 -18.01 -24.80 -21.57
N LYS A 199 -16.78 -24.84 -22.07
CA LYS A 199 -16.43 -25.71 -23.21
C LYS A 199 -16.60 -27.19 -22.88
N LEU A 200 -16.14 -27.63 -21.71
CA LEU A 200 -16.30 -29.02 -21.26
C LEU A 200 -17.79 -29.38 -21.11
N LYS A 201 -18.59 -28.52 -20.46
CA LYS A 201 -20.04 -28.71 -20.35
C LYS A 201 -20.74 -28.77 -21.71
N LYS A 202 -20.33 -27.93 -22.67
CA LYS A 202 -20.88 -27.98 -24.04
C LYS A 202 -20.55 -29.29 -24.76
N LEU A 203 -19.40 -29.91 -24.49
CA LEU A 203 -19.05 -31.22 -25.05
C LEU A 203 -19.83 -32.36 -24.38
N GLU A 204 -20.03 -32.27 -23.07
CA GLU A 204 -20.90 -33.18 -22.31
C GLU A 204 -22.33 -33.18 -22.84
N LEU A 205 -22.93 -31.99 -23.06
CA LEU A 205 -24.28 -31.85 -23.61
C LEU A 205 -24.41 -32.38 -25.05
N LYS A 206 -23.31 -32.37 -25.83
CA LYS A 206 -23.28 -32.91 -27.20
C LYS A 206 -23.08 -34.44 -27.23
N GLY A 207 -23.04 -35.12 -26.08
CA GLY A 207 -22.94 -36.58 -25.98
C GLY A 207 -21.54 -37.16 -26.29
N LYS A 208 -20.52 -36.32 -26.50
CA LYS A 208 -19.17 -36.76 -26.89
C LYS A 208 -18.32 -37.13 -25.67
N LYS A 209 -18.68 -38.22 -24.99
CA LYS A 209 -18.06 -38.66 -23.73
C LYS A 209 -16.59 -39.08 -23.89
N GLU A 210 -16.23 -39.78 -24.96
CA GLU A 210 -14.86 -40.23 -25.23
C GLU A 210 -13.89 -39.05 -25.42
N LYS A 211 -14.29 -38.06 -26.23
CA LYS A 211 -13.49 -36.86 -26.44
C LYS A 211 -13.29 -36.06 -25.15
N LEU A 212 -14.27 -36.10 -24.25
CA LEU A 212 -14.18 -35.43 -22.96
C LEU A 212 -13.19 -36.13 -22.02
N THR A 213 -13.19 -37.45 -21.96
CA THR A 213 -12.23 -38.21 -21.13
C THR A 213 -10.81 -38.03 -21.67
N GLU A 214 -10.62 -38.02 -22.98
CA GLU A 214 -9.34 -37.70 -23.63
C GLU A 214 -8.85 -36.29 -23.31
N ILE A 215 -9.73 -35.26 -23.35
CA ILE A 215 -9.34 -33.90 -23.00
C ILE A 215 -8.95 -33.81 -21.52
N LYS A 216 -9.74 -34.43 -20.63
CA LYS A 216 -9.45 -34.44 -19.19
C LYS A 216 -8.13 -35.14 -18.88
N SER A 217 -7.83 -36.26 -19.56
CA SER A 217 -6.57 -36.98 -19.37
C SER A 217 -5.37 -36.17 -19.89
N LYS A 218 -5.47 -35.58 -21.09
CA LYS A 218 -4.44 -34.68 -21.63
C LYS A 218 -4.17 -33.49 -20.70
N GLU A 219 -5.23 -32.82 -20.22
CA GLU A 219 -5.08 -31.71 -19.27
C GLU A 219 -4.41 -32.16 -17.96
N ALA A 220 -4.76 -33.35 -17.44
CA ALA A 220 -4.12 -33.88 -16.23
C ALA A 220 -2.61 -34.12 -16.45
N TRP A 221 -2.22 -34.73 -17.56
CA TRP A 221 -0.81 -34.95 -17.90
C TRP A 221 -0.05 -33.64 -18.13
N ASP A 222 -0.62 -32.70 -18.88
CA ASP A 222 -0.02 -31.39 -19.10
C ASP A 222 0.21 -30.64 -17.77
N THR A 223 -0.74 -30.71 -16.84
CA THR A 223 -0.58 -30.08 -15.53
C THR A 223 0.48 -30.78 -14.66
N ALA A 224 0.64 -32.09 -14.79
CA ALA A 224 1.69 -32.83 -14.10
C ALA A 224 3.07 -32.43 -14.64
N ILE A 225 3.24 -32.38 -15.96
CA ILE A 225 4.48 -31.95 -16.62
C ILE A 225 4.85 -30.52 -16.21
N GLN A 226 3.90 -29.58 -16.26
CA GLN A 226 4.13 -28.19 -15.86
C GLN A 226 4.51 -28.06 -14.38
N LYS A 227 3.93 -28.88 -13.50
CA LYS A 227 4.31 -28.91 -12.08
C LYS A 227 5.74 -29.41 -11.90
N VAL A 228 6.15 -30.44 -12.65
CA VAL A 228 7.53 -30.99 -12.64
C VAL A 228 8.53 -29.96 -13.17
N GLU A 229 8.17 -29.21 -14.22
CA GLU A 229 8.94 -28.07 -14.74
C GLU A 229 9.06 -26.90 -13.73
N GLY A 230 8.32 -26.94 -12.62
CA GLY A 230 8.32 -25.89 -11.60
C GLY A 230 7.42 -24.69 -11.95
N VAL A 231 6.51 -24.84 -12.92
CA VAL A 231 5.49 -23.83 -13.23
C VAL A 231 4.40 -23.83 -12.16
N LYS A 232 4.16 -22.68 -11.53
CA LYS A 232 3.11 -22.51 -10.52
C LYS A 232 1.74 -22.35 -11.19
N ILE A 233 0.99 -23.44 -11.27
CA ILE A 233 -0.38 -23.48 -11.78
C ILE A 233 -1.35 -22.90 -10.74
N LYS A 234 -2.29 -22.04 -11.15
CA LYS A 234 -3.20 -21.30 -10.25
C LYS A 234 -4.67 -21.48 -10.67
N ASP A 235 -5.16 -22.71 -10.64
CA ASP A 235 -6.46 -23.06 -11.23
C ASP A 235 -7.64 -23.09 -10.22
N ASP A 236 -7.40 -22.77 -8.95
CA ASP A 236 -8.42 -22.80 -7.89
C ASP A 236 -9.38 -21.60 -7.95
N ILE A 237 -10.65 -21.86 -8.27
CA ILE A 237 -11.68 -20.83 -8.45
C ILE A 237 -11.90 -20.02 -7.17
N GLU A 238 -11.97 -20.67 -6.02
CA GLU A 238 -12.24 -19.98 -4.75
C GLU A 238 -11.10 -19.05 -4.35
N LEU A 239 -9.85 -19.50 -4.53
CA LEU A 239 -8.66 -18.69 -4.27
C LEU A 239 -8.56 -17.51 -5.24
N LEU A 240 -8.94 -17.69 -6.50
CA LEU A 240 -8.99 -16.62 -7.48
C LEU A 240 -10.08 -15.59 -7.13
N LYS A 241 -11.28 -16.03 -6.75
CA LYS A 241 -12.34 -15.13 -6.26
C LYS A 241 -11.89 -14.34 -5.04
N LYS A 242 -11.27 -14.99 -4.05
CA LYS A 242 -10.66 -14.34 -2.87
C LYS A 242 -9.59 -13.33 -3.28
N SER A 243 -8.74 -13.66 -4.24
CA SER A 243 -7.70 -12.77 -4.76
C SER A 243 -8.29 -11.54 -5.45
N VAL A 244 -9.34 -11.71 -6.26
CA VAL A 244 -10.07 -10.60 -6.88
C VAL A 244 -10.70 -9.71 -5.81
N SER A 245 -11.32 -10.28 -4.78
CA SER A 245 -11.88 -9.53 -3.65
C SER A 245 -10.82 -8.72 -2.89
N LYS A 246 -9.67 -9.32 -2.58
CA LYS A 246 -8.53 -8.61 -1.95
C LYS A 246 -8.06 -7.43 -2.79
N ILE A 247 -7.96 -7.59 -4.11
CA ILE A 247 -7.59 -6.50 -5.03
C ILE A 247 -8.64 -5.39 -5.01
N LYS A 248 -9.93 -5.74 -5.08
CA LYS A 248 -11.04 -4.77 -5.00
C LYS A 248 -10.99 -4.00 -3.67
N ASN A 249 -10.84 -4.70 -2.54
CA ASN A 249 -10.77 -4.08 -1.21
C ASN A 249 -9.57 -3.14 -1.09
N ARG A 250 -8.39 -3.54 -1.61
CA ARG A 250 -7.22 -2.67 -1.65
C ARG A 250 -7.47 -1.39 -2.45
N LYS A 251 -8.13 -1.49 -3.61
CA LYS A 251 -8.49 -0.34 -4.44
C LYS A 251 -9.54 0.54 -3.75
N ASN A 252 -10.53 -0.04 -3.08
CA ASN A 252 -11.53 0.70 -2.31
C ASN A 252 -10.88 1.45 -1.12
N LYS A 253 -9.99 0.80 -0.36
CA LYS A 253 -9.22 1.44 0.71
C LYS A 253 -8.38 2.61 0.17
N SER A 254 -7.76 2.44 -1.00
CA SER A 254 -7.06 3.53 -1.66
C SER A 254 -8.03 4.66 -2.01
N LYS A 255 -9.13 4.37 -2.71
CA LYS A 255 -10.14 5.35 -3.12
C LYS A 255 -10.63 6.18 -1.94
N LYS A 256 -11.07 5.53 -0.84
CA LYS A 256 -11.49 6.21 0.40
C LYS A 256 -10.42 7.16 0.94
N LYS A 257 -9.16 6.73 1.01
CA LYS A 257 -8.04 7.57 1.47
C LYS A 257 -7.80 8.78 0.57
N TRP A 258 -8.04 8.67 -0.73
CA TRP A 258 -7.91 9.80 -1.65
C TRP A 258 -9.09 10.78 -1.48
N GLU A 259 -10.32 10.27 -1.39
CA GLU A 259 -11.51 11.09 -1.11
C GLU A 259 -11.40 11.82 0.24
N GLU A 260 -10.90 11.16 1.28
CA GLU A 260 -10.64 11.78 2.58
C GLU A 260 -9.60 12.91 2.49
N ARG A 261 -8.55 12.73 1.68
CA ARG A 261 -7.55 13.79 1.47
C ARG A 261 -8.13 14.98 0.73
N GLU A 262 -8.93 14.74 -0.30
CA GLU A 262 -9.62 15.81 -1.04
C GLU A 262 -10.55 16.60 -0.11
N LYS A 263 -11.39 15.91 0.66
CA LYS A 263 -12.25 16.54 1.68
C LYS A 263 -11.44 17.31 2.73
N LEU A 264 -10.31 16.78 3.18
CA LEU A 264 -9.44 17.46 4.13
C LEU A 264 -8.87 18.76 3.52
N VAL A 265 -8.39 18.70 2.27
CA VAL A 265 -7.87 19.87 1.56
C VAL A 265 -8.96 20.93 1.40
N GLU A 266 -10.16 20.53 0.97
CA GLU A 266 -11.28 21.46 0.79
C GLU A 266 -11.70 22.10 2.11
N SER A 267 -11.86 21.30 3.17
CA SER A 267 -12.17 21.82 4.51
C SER A 267 -11.10 22.79 5.03
N LYS A 268 -9.82 22.59 4.69
CA LYS A 268 -8.74 23.52 5.06
C LYS A 268 -8.85 24.83 4.30
N LYS A 269 -9.12 24.78 2.99
CA LYS A 269 -9.37 25.99 2.18
C LYS A 269 -10.54 26.79 2.72
N GLU A 270 -11.68 26.12 2.96
CA GLU A 270 -12.87 26.75 3.53
C GLU A 270 -12.58 27.39 4.90
N LYS A 271 -11.89 26.68 5.81
CA LYS A 271 -11.55 27.21 7.14
C LYS A 271 -10.70 28.47 7.03
N VAL A 272 -9.74 28.52 6.12
CA VAL A 272 -8.91 29.71 5.90
C VAL A 272 -9.75 30.86 5.33
N GLN A 273 -10.60 30.58 4.34
CA GLN A 273 -11.48 31.58 3.75
C GLN A 273 -12.49 32.14 4.76
N LYS A 274 -13.14 31.28 5.56
CA LYS A 274 -14.06 31.66 6.65
C LYS A 274 -13.36 32.59 7.65
N LYS A 275 -12.16 32.22 8.12
CA LYS A 275 -11.35 33.09 9.00
C LYS A 275 -11.03 34.44 8.36
N ARG A 276 -10.72 34.48 7.05
CA ARG A 276 -10.48 35.74 6.32
C ARG A 276 -11.74 36.59 6.27
N GLN A 277 -12.88 36.01 5.95
CA GLN A 277 -14.18 36.70 5.92
C GLN A 277 -14.55 37.26 7.30
N GLU A 278 -14.42 36.46 8.36
CA GLU A 278 -14.65 36.89 9.74
C GLU A 278 -13.76 38.07 10.14
N ASN A 279 -12.46 38.02 9.79
CA ASN A 279 -11.52 39.11 10.06
C ASN A 279 -11.87 40.39 9.27
N ILE A 280 -12.32 40.27 8.03
CA ILE A 280 -12.76 41.42 7.22
C ILE A 280 -14.03 42.04 7.84
N VAL A 281 -15.00 41.21 8.22
CA VAL A 281 -16.24 41.67 8.88
C VAL A 281 -15.90 42.36 10.21
N LYS A 282 -15.00 41.79 11.01
CA LYS A 282 -14.54 42.38 12.27
C LYS A 282 -13.89 43.74 12.03
N LYS A 283 -12.96 43.86 11.06
CA LYS A 283 -12.34 45.14 10.68
C LYS A 283 -13.37 46.17 10.19
N ARG A 284 -14.38 45.77 9.42
CA ARG A 284 -15.46 46.66 8.96
C ARG A 284 -16.31 47.17 10.12
N LYS A 285 -16.69 46.28 11.05
CA LYS A 285 -17.42 46.64 12.28
C LYS A 285 -16.59 47.58 13.16
N GLU A 286 -15.31 47.32 13.36
CA GLU A 286 -14.40 48.19 14.12
C GLU A 286 -14.24 49.58 13.48
N ARG A 287 -14.06 49.66 12.16
CA ARG A 287 -14.01 50.94 11.43
C ARG A 287 -15.30 51.74 11.59
N SER A 288 -16.45 51.07 11.47
CA SER A 288 -17.77 51.69 11.69
C SER A 288 -17.90 52.23 13.13
N LYS A 289 -17.60 51.40 14.14
CA LYS A 289 -17.60 51.83 15.55
C LYS A 289 -16.67 53.00 15.81
N LYS A 290 -15.46 53.00 15.22
CA LYS A 290 -14.51 54.13 15.34
C LYS A 290 -15.08 55.41 14.72
N ARG A 291 -15.68 55.33 13.53
CA ARG A 291 -16.37 56.46 12.88
C ARG A 291 -17.49 57.02 13.75
N THR A 292 -18.36 56.17 14.28
CA THR A 292 -19.45 56.59 15.17
C THR A 292 -18.91 57.27 16.42
N LYS A 293 -17.87 56.71 17.07
CA LYS A 293 -17.22 57.34 18.24
C LYS A 293 -16.67 58.73 17.92
N VAL A 294 -16.06 58.93 16.75
CA VAL A 294 -15.54 60.25 16.33
C VAL A 294 -16.68 61.24 16.10
N LEU A 295 -17.79 60.81 15.50
CA LEU A 295 -18.95 61.68 15.26
C LEU A 295 -19.66 62.09 16.56
N VAL A 296 -19.80 61.16 17.51
CA VAL A 296 -20.32 61.44 18.87
C VAL A 296 -19.42 62.46 19.58
N LYS A 297 -18.10 62.29 19.57
CA LYS A 297 -17.15 63.26 20.16
C LYS A 297 -17.24 64.65 19.55
N LYS A 298 -17.61 64.75 18.27
CA LYS A 298 -17.81 66.03 17.57
C LYS A 298 -19.23 66.59 17.71
N GLY A 299 -20.09 65.99 18.55
CA GLY A 299 -21.48 66.42 18.75
C GLY A 299 -22.41 66.21 17.55
N ARG A 300 -21.98 65.50 16.50
CA ARG A 300 -22.75 65.31 15.26
C ARG A 300 -23.80 64.19 15.36
N ILE A 301 -23.67 63.31 16.36
CA ILE A 301 -24.56 62.17 16.61
C ILE A 301 -24.77 62.06 18.12
N LEU A 302 -26.02 61.96 18.57
CA LEU A 302 -26.35 61.69 19.96
C LEU A 302 -26.02 60.22 20.30
N PRO A 303 -25.30 59.96 21.41
CA PRO A 303 -25.09 58.59 21.85
C PRO A 303 -26.45 57.94 22.13
N LYS A 304 -26.69 56.80 21.49
CA LYS A 304 -27.79 55.88 21.83
C LYS A 304 -27.36 54.99 22.99
#